data_AF-A0A8J8FFQ1-F1
#
_entry.id   AF-A0A8J8FFQ1-F1
#
_cell.length_a   1.000
_cell.length_b   1.000
_cell.length_c   1.000
_cell.angle_alpha   90.00
_cell.angle_beta   90.00
_cell.angle_gamma   90.00
#
_symmetry.space_group_name_H-M   'P 1'
#
loop_
_entity.id
_entity.type
_entity.pdbx_description
1 polymer ?
#
loop_
_entity_poly.entity_id
_entity_poly.type
_entity_poly.pdbx_seq_one_letter_code
_entity_poly.pdbx_strand_id
1 'polypeptide(L)'
;MQKTNWDILLPLAPAIISGIFGIIMVRTVNKRFKKYEISFSGIFKERIDVYRGTLERLFKSNKLIFDYYNSSDTQIKEKTRESLNDFSSYLLVNQPYITDILYNLLLDYRELLSDTLSSLEENKGALGNPYIHSSYKSKTIRSAKESYEYFLEESRKIESLIIIHIRMNLGIEMI
;
A
#
# COMPACT_ATOMS: atom_id res chain seq x y z
N MET A 1 -20.24 13.96 22.56
CA MET A 1 -18.94 14.23 21.90
C MET A 1 -19.16 14.17 20.40
N GLN A 2 -19.18 15.32 19.72
CA GLN A 2 -19.25 15.39 18.26
C GLN A 2 -17.89 14.94 17.69
N LYS A 3 -17.85 13.81 16.97
CA LYS A 3 -16.69 13.40 16.19
C LYS A 3 -16.53 14.35 15.01
N THR A 4 -15.40 15.04 14.94
CA THR A 4 -15.04 15.97 13.88
C THR A 4 -14.70 15.20 12.60
N ASN A 5 -15.09 15.74 11.44
CA ASN A 5 -14.86 15.15 10.10
C ASN A 5 -13.37 14.82 9.78
N TRP A 6 -12.42 15.25 10.61
CA TRP A 6 -10.99 14.98 10.48
C TRP A 6 -10.60 13.53 10.81
N ASP A 7 -11.36 12.83 11.66
CA ASP A 7 -11.09 11.43 12.02
C ASP A 7 -11.33 10.45 10.84
N ILE A 8 -12.12 10.87 9.85
CA ILE A 8 -12.40 10.13 8.62
C ILE A 8 -11.36 10.47 7.52
N LEU A 9 -10.88 11.71 7.51
CA LEU A 9 -9.91 12.21 6.53
C LEU A 9 -8.48 11.72 6.80
N LEU A 10 -8.08 11.53 8.07
CA LEU A 10 -6.74 11.07 8.42
C LEU A 10 -6.35 9.69 7.87
N PRO A 11 -7.22 8.65 7.90
CA PRO A 11 -6.93 7.36 7.28
C PRO A 11 -7.08 7.38 5.75
N LEU A 12 -7.77 8.37 5.17
CA LEU A 12 -7.96 8.54 3.72
C LEU A 12 -6.93 9.46 3.06
N ALA A 13 -6.13 10.21 3.81
CA ALA A 13 -5.07 11.07 3.28
C ALA A 13 -4.06 10.31 2.37
N PRO A 14 -3.63 9.07 2.68
CA PRO A 14 -2.76 8.29 1.79
C PRO A 14 -3.46 7.92 0.47
N ALA A 15 -4.76 7.64 0.52
CA ALA A 15 -5.56 7.35 -0.66
C ALA A 15 -5.67 8.58 -1.60
N ILE A 16 -5.76 9.77 -1.01
CA ILE A 16 -5.79 11.04 -1.73
C ILE A 16 -4.41 11.37 -2.31
N ILE A 17 -3.33 11.18 -1.55
CA ILE A 17 -1.95 11.44 -2.01
C ILE A 17 -1.58 10.51 -3.16
N SER A 18 -1.84 9.20 -3.04
CA SER A 18 -1.57 8.22 -4.12
C SER A 18 -2.46 8.43 -5.34
N GLY A 19 -3.73 8.81 -5.17
CA GLY A 19 -4.63 9.12 -6.27
C GLY A 19 -4.24 10.38 -7.05
N ILE A 20 -3.88 11.46 -6.35
CA ILE A 20 -3.38 12.70 -6.95
C ILE A 20 -2.02 12.45 -7.63
N PHE A 21 -1.15 11.65 -7.00
CA PHE A 21 0.16 11.32 -7.55
C PHE A 21 0.04 10.47 -8.84
N GLY A 22 -0.89 9.52 -8.91
CA GLY A 22 -1.20 8.78 -10.14
C GLY A 22 -1.59 9.70 -11.30
N ILE A 23 -2.43 10.71 -11.05
CA ILE A 23 -2.86 11.69 -12.06
C ILE A 23 -1.69 12.60 -12.48
N ILE A 24 -0.86 13.05 -11.54
CA ILE A 24 0.32 13.90 -11.82
C ILE A 24 1.37 13.12 -12.61
N MET A 25 1.60 11.85 -12.28
CA MET A 25 2.48 10.95 -13.02
C MET A 25 2.05 10.85 -14.48
N VAL A 26 0.77 10.53 -14.75
CA VAL A 26 0.24 10.42 -16.11
C VAL A 26 0.46 11.71 -16.91
N ARG A 27 0.23 12.89 -16.29
CA ARG A 27 0.41 14.19 -16.95
C ARG A 27 1.88 14.55 -17.22
N THR A 28 2.77 14.31 -16.25
CA THR A 28 4.20 14.63 -16.38
C THR A 28 4.89 13.70 -17.37
N VAL A 29 4.52 12.42 -17.34
CA VAL A 29 5.00 11.41 -18.27
C VAL A 29 4.58 11.71 -19.71
N ASN A 30 3.31 12.03 -19.95
CA ASN A 30 2.82 12.39 -21.30
C ASN A 30 3.56 13.60 -21.89
N LYS A 31 3.97 14.56 -21.05
CA LYS A 31 4.79 15.70 -21.51
C LYS A 31 6.23 15.31 -21.88
N ARG A 32 6.82 14.32 -21.22
CA ARG A 32 8.20 13.85 -21.48
C ARG A 32 8.30 12.88 -22.66
N PHE A 33 7.25 12.11 -22.95
CA PHE A 33 7.20 11.26 -24.16
C PHE A 33 7.35 12.06 -25.46
N LYS A 34 6.82 13.28 -25.51
CA LYS A 34 6.97 14.18 -26.67
C LYS A 34 8.42 14.61 -26.94
N LYS A 35 9.37 14.38 -26.02
CA LYS A 35 10.76 14.83 -26.15
C LYS A 35 11.75 13.73 -26.60
N TYR A 36 11.35 12.44 -26.59
CA TYR A 36 12.28 11.31 -26.78
C TYR A 36 11.76 10.19 -27.72
N GLU A 37 11.01 10.55 -28.75
CA GLU A 37 10.76 9.74 -29.97
C GLU A 37 12.13 9.28 -30.53
N ILE A 38 12.55 8.02 -30.71
CA ILE A 38 11.85 6.82 -31.19
C ILE A 38 12.54 5.49 -30.72
N SER A 39 13.62 5.51 -29.92
CA SER A 39 14.27 4.26 -29.46
C SER A 39 14.39 4.11 -27.94
N PHE A 40 14.31 5.21 -27.18
CA PHE A 40 14.23 5.20 -25.71
C PHE A 40 12.78 5.05 -25.19
N SER A 41 11.79 5.02 -26.08
CA SER A 41 10.37 5.12 -25.73
C SER A 41 9.78 3.81 -25.21
N GLY A 42 10.27 2.64 -25.65
CA GLY A 42 9.82 1.33 -25.17
C GLY A 42 10.17 1.14 -23.71
N ILE A 43 11.45 0.91 -23.39
CA ILE A 43 11.93 0.58 -22.04
C ILE A 43 11.47 1.62 -21.00
N PHE A 44 11.41 2.89 -21.38
CA PHE A 44 10.90 3.95 -20.51
C PHE A 44 9.39 3.83 -20.24
N LYS A 45 8.59 3.50 -21.26
CA LYS A 45 7.16 3.22 -21.11
C LYS A 45 6.91 1.97 -20.28
N GLU A 46 7.63 0.88 -20.52
CA GLU A 46 7.49 -0.32 -19.69
C GLU A 46 7.81 -0.01 -18.23
N ARG A 47 8.88 0.74 -17.95
CA ARG A 47 9.23 1.17 -16.58
C ARG A 47 8.13 2.02 -15.94
N ILE A 48 7.54 2.96 -16.68
CA ILE A 48 6.43 3.77 -16.16
C ILE A 48 5.20 2.90 -15.87
N ASP A 49 4.86 1.99 -16.77
CA ASP A 49 3.71 1.11 -16.60
C ASP A 49 3.94 0.17 -15.42
N VAL A 50 5.18 -0.28 -15.20
CA VAL A 50 5.60 -1.00 -13.99
C VAL A 50 5.37 -0.16 -12.74
N TYR A 51 5.89 1.08 -12.70
CA TYR A 51 5.73 1.93 -11.52
C TYR A 51 4.29 2.33 -11.25
N ARG A 52 3.48 2.52 -12.30
CA ARG A 52 2.03 2.73 -12.14
C ARG A 52 1.36 1.51 -11.51
N GLY A 53 1.62 0.32 -12.05
CA GLY A 53 1.04 -0.92 -11.53
C GLY A 53 1.53 -1.27 -10.12
N THR A 54 2.74 -0.87 -9.75
CA THR A 54 3.23 -0.91 -8.37
C THR A 54 2.38 -0.03 -7.45
N LEU A 55 2.21 1.25 -7.78
CA LEU A 55 1.44 2.20 -6.97
C LEU A 55 -0.03 1.79 -6.83
N GLU A 56 -0.64 1.29 -7.91
CA GLU A 56 -2.02 0.77 -7.89
C GLU A 56 -2.19 -0.39 -6.89
N ARG A 57 -1.20 -1.29 -6.84
CA ARG A 57 -1.20 -2.44 -5.92
C ARG A 57 -0.95 -2.04 -4.46
N LEU A 58 -0.07 -1.07 -4.20
CA LEU A 58 0.11 -0.50 -2.87
C LEU A 58 -1.21 0.09 -2.37
N PHE A 59 -1.84 0.94 -3.19
CA PHE A 59 -3.14 1.55 -2.86
C PHE A 59 -4.23 0.51 -2.60
N LYS A 60 -4.34 -0.49 -3.49
CA LYS A 60 -5.32 -1.57 -3.34
C LYS A 60 -5.09 -2.35 -2.04
N SER A 61 -3.84 -2.65 -1.71
CA SER A 61 -3.49 -3.43 -0.50
C SER A 61 -3.78 -2.64 0.78
N ASN A 62 -3.44 -1.36 0.83
CA ASN A 62 -3.82 -0.46 1.93
C ASN A 62 -5.33 -0.44 2.16
N LYS A 63 -6.09 -0.27 1.07
CA LYS A 63 -7.54 -0.23 1.15
C LYS A 63 -8.09 -1.54 1.71
N LEU A 64 -7.56 -2.68 1.26
CA LEU A 64 -8.00 -3.99 1.73
C LEU A 64 -7.66 -4.22 3.22
N ILE A 65 -6.49 -3.78 3.69
CA ILE A 65 -6.15 -3.82 5.12
C ILE A 65 -7.09 -2.94 5.95
N PHE A 66 -7.39 -1.72 5.48
CA PHE A 66 -8.37 -0.85 6.14
C PHE A 66 -9.77 -1.48 6.18
N ASP A 67 -10.23 -2.00 5.05
CA ASP A 67 -11.52 -2.67 4.93
C ASP A 67 -11.57 -3.90 5.85
N TYR A 68 -10.48 -4.67 5.92
CA TYR A 68 -10.39 -5.84 6.78
C TYR A 68 -10.39 -5.47 8.27
N TYR A 69 -9.63 -4.45 8.66
CA TYR A 69 -9.61 -3.93 10.03
C TYR A 69 -11.03 -3.56 10.49
N ASN A 70 -11.78 -2.82 9.68
CA ASN A 70 -13.12 -2.32 10.02
C ASN A 70 -14.26 -3.33 9.80
N SER A 71 -14.02 -4.43 9.10
CA SER A 71 -15.05 -5.40 8.75
C SER A 71 -14.89 -6.73 9.49
N SER A 72 -16.00 -7.46 9.64
CA SER A 72 -15.98 -8.87 10.09
C SER A 72 -16.14 -9.85 8.91
N ASP A 73 -16.10 -9.35 7.68
CA ASP A 73 -16.32 -10.13 6.46
C ASP A 73 -15.09 -10.98 6.09
N THR A 74 -15.29 -12.29 6.04
CA THR A 74 -14.28 -13.27 5.65
C THR A 74 -13.87 -13.16 4.18
N GLN A 75 -14.71 -12.63 3.30
CA GLN A 75 -14.34 -12.40 1.90
C GLN A 75 -13.27 -11.31 1.76
N ILE A 76 -13.28 -10.30 2.62
CA ILE A 76 -12.28 -9.23 2.61
C ILE A 76 -10.92 -9.79 3.01
N LYS A 77 -10.88 -10.72 3.97
CA LYS A 77 -9.66 -11.45 4.34
C LYS A 77 -9.03 -12.14 3.14
N GLU A 78 -9.82 -12.93 2.40
CA GLU A 78 -9.29 -13.66 1.23
C GLU A 78 -8.85 -12.70 0.12
N LYS A 79 -9.62 -11.63 -0.16
CA LYS A 79 -9.20 -10.58 -1.10
C LYS A 79 -7.87 -9.92 -0.70
N THR A 80 -7.64 -9.74 0.60
CA THR A 80 -6.40 -9.15 1.12
C THR A 80 -5.22 -10.09 0.87
N ARG A 81 -5.39 -11.40 1.13
CA ARG A 81 -4.38 -12.44 0.82
C ARG A 81 -4.09 -12.54 -0.67
N GLU A 82 -5.13 -12.53 -1.50
CA GLU A 82 -5.00 -12.51 -2.96
C GLU A 82 -4.23 -11.28 -3.44
N SER A 83 -4.48 -10.11 -2.85
CA SER A 83 -3.76 -8.87 -3.17
C SER A 83 -2.27 -8.94 -2.82
N LEU A 84 -1.93 -9.55 -1.68
CA LEU A 84 -0.54 -9.80 -1.28
C LEU A 84 0.18 -10.74 -2.27
N ASN A 85 -0.49 -11.79 -2.72
CA ASN A 85 0.05 -12.75 -3.68
C ASN A 85 0.19 -12.13 -5.08
N ASP A 86 -0.80 -11.37 -5.54
CA ASP A 86 -0.72 -10.59 -6.78
C ASP A 86 0.44 -9.58 -6.73
N PHE A 87 0.61 -8.89 -5.60
CA PHE A 87 1.72 -7.95 -5.42
C PHE A 87 3.08 -8.66 -5.50
N SER A 88 3.24 -9.79 -4.79
CA SER A 88 4.47 -10.59 -4.83
C SER A 88 4.79 -11.10 -6.25
N SER A 89 3.77 -11.62 -6.94
CA SER A 89 3.92 -12.10 -8.32
C SER A 89 4.29 -10.97 -9.27
N TYR A 90 3.67 -9.80 -9.09
CA TYR A 90 3.97 -8.61 -9.87
C TYR A 90 5.42 -8.14 -9.69
N LEU A 91 5.93 -8.11 -8.46
CA LEU A 91 7.31 -7.74 -8.18
C LEU A 91 8.30 -8.72 -8.82
N LEU A 92 8.01 -10.02 -8.76
CA LEU A 92 8.87 -11.04 -9.36
C LEU A 92 8.97 -10.89 -10.89
N VAL A 93 7.83 -10.72 -11.57
CA VAL A 93 7.80 -10.56 -13.03
C VAL A 93 8.48 -9.28 -13.48
N ASN A 94 8.34 -8.20 -12.72
CA ASN A 94 8.81 -6.88 -13.12
C ASN A 94 10.14 -6.46 -12.49
N GLN A 95 10.81 -7.36 -11.75
CA GLN A 95 12.10 -7.10 -11.11
C GLN A 95 13.12 -6.43 -12.05
N PRO A 96 13.27 -6.80 -13.35
CA PRO A 96 14.24 -6.16 -14.24
C PRO A 96 14.02 -4.65 -14.48
N TYR A 97 12.81 -4.14 -14.20
CA TYR A 97 12.46 -2.73 -14.38
C TYR A 97 12.51 -1.92 -13.06
N ILE A 98 12.80 -2.59 -11.95
CA ILE A 98 12.81 -2.05 -10.60
C ILE A 98 14.25 -2.00 -10.12
N THR A 99 14.69 -0.85 -9.58
CA THR A 99 16.04 -0.75 -9.00
C THR A 99 16.12 -1.55 -7.70
N ASP A 100 17.29 -2.07 -7.34
CA ASP A 100 17.46 -2.88 -6.11
C ASP A 100 16.95 -2.16 -4.86
N ILE A 101 17.20 -0.85 -4.75
CA ILE A 101 16.71 -0.04 -3.63
C ILE A 101 15.18 -0.01 -3.60
N LEU A 102 14.54 0.24 -4.75
CA LEU A 102 13.08 0.27 -4.84
C LEU A 102 12.50 -1.13 -4.59
N TYR A 103 13.15 -2.17 -5.08
CA TYR A 103 12.74 -3.55 -4.87
C TYR A 103 12.75 -3.91 -3.37
N ASN A 104 13.81 -3.56 -2.64
CA ASN A 104 13.89 -3.78 -1.20
C ASN A 104 12.78 -3.02 -0.44
N LEU A 105 12.53 -1.74 -0.77
CA LEU A 105 11.42 -0.99 -0.17
C LEU A 105 10.06 -1.65 -0.43
N LEU A 106 9.87 -2.26 -1.60
CA LEU A 106 8.63 -2.98 -1.94
C LEU A 106 8.53 -4.33 -1.20
N LEU A 107 9.66 -4.98 -0.90
CA LEU A 107 9.70 -6.16 -0.04
C LEU A 107 9.38 -5.80 1.42
N ASP A 108 9.96 -4.73 1.95
CA ASP A 108 9.68 -4.22 3.30
C ASP A 108 8.19 -3.91 3.44
N TYR A 109 7.60 -3.27 2.43
CA TYR A 109 6.16 -2.98 2.41
C TYR A 109 5.31 -4.26 2.38
N ARG A 110 5.70 -5.25 1.59
CA ARG A 110 5.02 -6.54 1.52
C ARG A 110 5.06 -7.25 2.87
N GLU A 111 6.20 -7.24 3.55
CA GLU A 111 6.38 -7.83 4.87
C GLU A 111 5.49 -7.12 5.89
N LEU A 112 5.50 -5.79 5.91
CA LEU A 112 4.61 -4.98 6.75
C LEU A 112 3.13 -5.32 6.54
N LEU A 113 2.68 -5.46 5.29
CA LEU A 113 1.30 -5.88 4.98
C LEU A 113 1.00 -7.28 5.51
N SER A 114 1.92 -8.22 5.31
CA SER A 114 1.77 -9.62 5.74
C SER A 114 1.63 -9.71 7.25
N ASP A 115 2.53 -9.07 8.00
CA ASP A 115 2.55 -9.08 9.45
C ASP A 115 1.29 -8.43 10.03
N THR A 116 0.86 -7.32 9.44
CA THR A 116 -0.37 -6.64 9.83
C THR A 116 -1.58 -7.54 9.60
N LEU A 117 -1.65 -8.22 8.45
CA LEU A 117 -2.74 -9.15 8.17
C LEU A 117 -2.77 -10.30 9.18
N SER A 118 -1.63 -10.94 9.45
CA SER A 118 -1.53 -12.05 10.41
C SER A 118 -1.96 -11.62 11.82
N SER A 119 -1.50 -10.45 12.27
CA SER A 119 -1.91 -9.87 13.56
C SER A 119 -3.42 -9.59 13.62
N LEU A 120 -4.00 -9.04 12.57
CA LEU A 120 -5.45 -8.80 12.50
C LEU A 120 -6.25 -10.11 12.47
N GLU A 121 -5.76 -11.13 11.77
CA GLU A 121 -6.38 -12.46 11.71
C GLU A 121 -6.39 -13.13 13.08
N GLU A 122 -5.26 -13.12 13.79
CA GLU A 122 -5.15 -13.67 15.15
C GLU A 122 -6.11 -12.96 16.11
N ASN A 123 -6.10 -11.62 16.11
CA ASN A 123 -6.96 -10.84 16.97
C ASN A 123 -8.45 -11.05 16.67
N LYS A 124 -8.86 -11.09 15.40
CA LYS A 124 -10.25 -11.37 15.02
C LYS A 124 -10.66 -12.80 15.35
N GLY A 125 -9.76 -13.77 15.18
CA GLY A 125 -9.98 -15.16 15.59
C GLY A 125 -10.22 -15.29 17.09
N ALA A 126 -9.40 -14.62 17.90
CA ALA A 126 -9.60 -14.56 19.35
C ALA A 126 -10.93 -13.91 19.73
N LEU A 127 -11.31 -12.79 19.10
CA LEU A 127 -12.59 -12.11 19.35
C LEU A 127 -13.81 -12.93 18.94
N GLY A 128 -13.66 -13.88 18.01
CA GLY A 128 -14.70 -14.84 17.63
C GLY A 128 -14.93 -15.96 18.65
N ASN A 129 -14.07 -16.13 19.65
CA ASN A 129 -14.23 -17.16 20.67
C ASN A 129 -15.35 -16.78 21.68
N PRO A 130 -16.44 -17.58 21.78
CA PRO A 130 -17.56 -17.27 22.68
C PRO A 130 -17.19 -17.32 24.17
N TYR A 131 -16.05 -17.92 24.53
CA TYR A 131 -15.56 -18.05 25.90
C TYR A 131 -14.50 -17.01 26.27
N ILE A 132 -14.26 -16.01 25.42
CA ILE A 132 -13.27 -14.97 25.68
C ILE A 132 -13.63 -14.15 26.93
N HIS A 133 -12.71 -14.12 27.91
CA HIS A 133 -12.90 -13.31 29.12
C HIS A 133 -12.87 -11.80 28.80
N SER A 134 -13.65 -10.99 29.49
CA SER A 134 -13.81 -9.55 29.20
C SER A 134 -12.50 -8.76 29.24
N SER A 135 -11.62 -9.06 30.20
CA SER A 135 -10.28 -8.47 30.31
C SER A 135 -9.33 -8.90 29.19
N TYR A 136 -9.54 -10.07 28.60
CA TYR A 136 -8.78 -10.52 27.43
C TYR A 136 -9.32 -9.87 26.16
N LYS A 137 -10.65 -9.78 26.02
CA LYS A 137 -11.32 -9.10 24.91
C LYS A 137 -10.84 -7.65 24.71
N SER A 138 -10.74 -6.88 25.80
CA SER A 138 -10.26 -5.50 25.72
C SER A 138 -8.79 -5.40 25.29
N LYS A 139 -7.94 -6.32 25.76
CA LYS A 139 -6.54 -6.41 25.32
C LYS A 139 -6.42 -6.77 23.84
N THR A 140 -7.22 -7.72 23.35
CA THR A 140 -7.25 -8.12 21.93
C THR A 140 -7.69 -6.97 21.03
N ILE A 141 -8.74 -6.21 21.43
CA ILE A 141 -9.16 -5.02 20.68
C ILE A 141 -8.04 -3.98 20.63
N ARG A 142 -7.35 -3.75 21.75
CA ARG A 142 -6.23 -2.81 21.82
C ARG A 142 -5.07 -3.27 20.92
N SER A 143 -4.70 -4.54 20.97
CA SER A 143 -3.63 -5.10 20.13
C SER A 143 -3.95 -4.97 18.64
N ALA A 144 -5.18 -5.27 18.22
CA ALA A 144 -5.59 -5.10 16.83
C ALA A 144 -5.47 -3.64 16.38
N LYS A 145 -5.86 -2.70 17.25
CA LYS A 145 -5.74 -1.26 17.00
C LYS A 145 -4.28 -0.82 16.88
N GLU A 146 -3.44 -1.22 17.84
CA GLU A 146 -2.00 -0.89 17.84
C GLU A 146 -1.31 -1.42 16.57
N SER A 147 -1.63 -2.64 16.15
CA SER A 147 -1.11 -3.22 14.91
C SER A 147 -1.51 -2.44 13.67
N TYR A 148 -2.77 -1.97 13.60
CA TYR A 148 -3.25 -1.17 12.48
C TYR A 148 -2.68 0.27 12.49
N GLU A 149 -2.48 0.86 13.66
CA GLU A 149 -1.84 2.17 13.80
C GLU A 149 -0.37 2.12 13.40
N TYR A 150 0.36 1.08 13.81
CA TYR A 150 1.73 0.82 13.36
C TYR A 150 1.81 0.68 11.84
N PHE A 151 0.90 -0.12 11.25
CA PHE A 151 0.79 -0.26 9.80
C PHE A 151 0.62 1.10 9.11
N LEU A 152 -0.30 1.94 9.59
CA LEU A 152 -0.54 3.26 9.01
C LEU A 152 0.68 4.18 9.07
N GLU A 153 1.47 4.12 10.14
CA GLU A 153 2.66 4.93 10.28
C GLU A 153 3.78 4.45 9.33
N GLU A 154 4.10 3.16 9.35
CA GLU A 154 5.21 2.61 8.58
C GLU A 154 4.92 2.56 7.09
N SER A 155 3.69 2.21 6.68
CA SER A 155 3.27 2.25 5.27
C SER A 155 3.48 3.63 4.65
N ARG A 156 3.17 4.71 5.37
CA ARG A 156 3.38 6.09 4.88
C ARG A 156 4.85 6.41 4.68
N LYS A 157 5.72 5.97 5.61
CA LYS A 157 7.17 6.18 5.51
C LYS A 157 7.71 5.46 4.27
N ILE A 158 7.38 4.18 4.13
CA ILE A 158 7.84 3.35 3.01
C ILE A 158 7.28 3.86 1.68
N GLU A 159 6.00 4.20 1.60
CA GLU A 159 5.37 4.77 0.39
C GLU A 159 6.02 6.08 -0.04
N SER A 160 6.36 6.95 0.91
CA SER A 160 7.06 8.19 0.60
C SER A 160 8.43 7.91 -0.04
N LEU A 161 9.17 6.93 0.50
CA LEU A 161 10.46 6.52 -0.06
C LEU A 161 10.32 5.86 -1.43
N ILE A 162 9.30 5.04 -1.64
CA ILE A 162 8.95 4.43 -2.93
C ILE A 162 8.68 5.52 -3.97
N ILE A 163 7.84 6.51 -3.63
CA ILE A 163 7.49 7.62 -4.51
C ILE A 163 8.72 8.45 -4.87
N ILE A 164 9.59 8.75 -3.90
CA ILE A 164 10.85 9.46 -4.14
C ILE A 164 11.73 8.69 -5.12
N HIS A 165 11.92 7.38 -4.90
CA HIS A 165 12.74 6.55 -5.79
C HIS A 165 12.14 6.42 -7.19
N ILE A 166 10.82 6.28 -7.31
CA ILE A 166 10.12 6.30 -8.61
C ILE A 166 10.38 7.63 -9.33
N ARG A 167 10.28 8.78 -8.64
CA ARG A 167 10.56 10.09 -9.24
C ARG A 167 12.01 10.20 -9.72
N MET A 168 12.96 9.78 -8.90
CA MET A 168 14.38 9.77 -9.25
C MET A 168 14.64 8.89 -10.48
N ASN A 169 14.09 7.67 -10.51
CA ASN A 169 14.24 6.74 -11.63
C ASN A 169 13.60 7.22 -12.94
N LEU A 170 12.61 8.12 -12.85
CA LEU A 170 11.96 8.77 -14.00
C LEU A 170 12.55 10.16 -14.32
N GLY A 171 13.54 10.61 -13.56
CA GLY A 171 14.16 11.93 -13.67
C GLY A 171 13.19 13.10 -13.41
N ILE A 172 12.11 12.88 -12.66
CA ILE A 172 11.13 13.92 -12.31
C ILE A 172 11.72 14.75 -11.16
N GLU A 173 11.96 16.04 -11.41
CA GLU A 173 12.56 16.96 -10.43
C GLU A 173 11.76 16.97 -9.12
N MET A 174 12.50 16.99 -7.99
CA MET A 174 11.94 17.16 -6.65
C MET A 174 11.74 18.66 -6.41
N ILE A 175 10.53 19.16 -6.70
CA ILE A 175 10.03 20.43 -6.16
C ILE A 175 9.72 20.22 -4.68
#